data_AF-A0A380PWP2-F1
#
_entry.id   AF-A0A380PWP2-F1
#
_cell.length_a   1.000
_cell.length_b   1.000
_cell.length_c   1.000
_cell.angle_alpha   90.00
_cell.angle_beta   90.00
_cell.angle_gamma   90.00
#
_symmetry.space_group_name_H-M   'P 1'
#
loop_
_entity.id
_entity.type
_entity.pdbx_description
1 polymer ?
#
loop_
_entity_poly.entity_id
_entity_poly.type
_entity_poly.pdbx_seq_one_letter_code
_entity_poly.pdbx_strand_id
1 'polypeptide(L)'
;MIENRRGLDIFCHVMLIIGVLLILFPLYVAFVAASLDDSQVFQVPMTLIPGPHLWQNISHIWHAGVGNNSAPFGLMLFNSFVMALAITIGKITVSMLSAYAIVYFRFPLRNLFFWLIFLTLMLPVEVRIFPTIQVIANLNMLDSYTGLTLPLMASATATFLFRQFFMTLPDELLEAARIDGAGAMRFFWDIVLPLSKTNLAALFVITFIYGWNQYLWPILITSDASMGTAVAGIRSMISTSGAPTQWNQVMAAMILTLIPPVAVVLLMQRWFVRGLVDSEK
;
A
#
# COMPACT_ATOMS: atom_id res chain seq x y z
N MET A 1 7.74 -38.04 -0.70
CA MET A 1 9.07 -38.52 -0.30
C MET A 1 9.91 -37.31 0.09
N ILE A 2 9.96 -36.97 1.38
CA ILE A 2 10.85 -35.92 1.90
C ILE A 2 12.16 -36.64 2.23
N GLU A 3 13.12 -36.58 1.32
CA GLU A 3 14.48 -37.04 1.59
C GLU A 3 15.07 -36.12 2.66
N ASN A 4 15.12 -36.62 3.90
CA ASN A 4 15.62 -35.91 5.08
C ASN A 4 17.15 -35.78 5.02
N ARG A 5 17.66 -35.00 4.05
CA ARG A 5 19.09 -34.74 3.86
C ARG A 5 19.47 -33.57 4.75
N ARG A 6 19.86 -33.86 5.99
CA ARG A 6 20.30 -32.89 7.01
C ARG A 6 21.27 -31.81 6.47
N GLY A 7 22.16 -32.17 5.55
CA GLY A 7 23.10 -31.22 4.94
C GLY A 7 22.43 -30.18 4.03
N LEU A 8 21.38 -30.59 3.29
CA LEU A 8 20.61 -29.69 2.42
C LEU A 8 19.74 -28.75 3.26
N ASP A 9 19.17 -29.24 4.35
CA ASP A 9 18.40 -28.40 5.28
C ASP A 9 19.29 -27.32 5.91
N ILE A 10 20.48 -27.68 6.41
CA ILE A 10 21.44 -26.72 6.98
C ILE A 10 21.85 -25.69 5.92
N PHE A 11 22.17 -26.12 4.70
CA PHE A 11 22.51 -25.22 3.61
C PHE A 11 21.38 -24.22 3.31
N CYS A 12 20.13 -24.69 3.20
CA CYS A 12 18.96 -23.85 2.99
C CYS A 12 18.79 -22.83 4.13
N HIS A 13 18.90 -23.25 5.40
CA HIS A 13 18.78 -22.34 6.54
C HIS A 13 19.89 -21.28 6.56
N VAL A 14 21.14 -21.67 6.29
CA VAL A 14 22.27 -20.72 6.22
C VAL A 14 22.03 -19.70 5.10
N MET A 15 21.62 -20.15 3.91
CA MET A 15 21.31 -19.26 2.80
C MET A 15 20.17 -18.28 3.14
N LEU A 16 19.10 -18.76 3.78
CA LEU A 16 17.99 -17.92 4.22
C LEU A 16 18.43 -16.89 5.27
N ILE A 17 19.25 -17.29 6.25
CA ILE A 17 19.78 -16.38 7.27
C ILE A 17 20.63 -15.29 6.63
N ILE A 18 21.53 -15.65 5.71
CA ILE A 18 22.36 -14.67 4.97
C ILE A 18 21.46 -13.72 4.17
N GLY A 19 20.44 -14.23 3.50
CA GLY A 19 19.46 -13.41 2.77
C GLY A 19 18.74 -12.42 3.68
N VAL A 20 18.27 -12.86 4.84
CA VAL A 20 17.63 -12.00 5.85
C VAL A 20 18.58 -10.93 6.36
N LEU A 21 19.83 -11.29 6.68
CA LEU A 21 20.84 -10.33 7.15
C LEU A 21 21.14 -9.27 6.08
N LEU A 22 21.28 -9.67 4.81
CA LEU A 22 21.54 -8.76 3.71
C LEU A 22 20.39 -7.76 3.52
N ILE A 23 19.14 -8.23 3.60
CA ILE A 23 17.95 -7.38 3.47
C ILE A 23 17.79 -6.44 4.68
N LEU A 24 18.08 -6.92 5.90
CA LEU A 24 17.97 -6.12 7.12
C LEU A 24 19.12 -5.14 7.31
N PHE A 25 20.28 -5.35 6.68
CA PHE A 25 21.45 -4.52 6.88
C PHE A 25 21.22 -3.03 6.54
N PRO A 26 20.63 -2.65 5.39
CA PRO A 26 20.28 -1.25 5.12
C PRO A 26 19.29 -0.66 6.14
N LEU A 27 18.35 -1.46 6.64
CA LEU A 27 17.40 -1.03 7.68
C LEU A 27 18.12 -0.79 9.02
N TYR A 28 19.09 -1.63 9.35
CA TYR A 28 19.96 -1.44 10.50
C TYR A 28 20.79 -0.16 10.37
N VAL A 29 21.38 0.10 9.20
CA VAL A 29 22.13 1.33 8.94
C VAL A 29 21.22 2.56 9.07
N ALA A 30 20.00 2.51 8.54
CA ALA A 30 19.02 3.57 8.73
C ALA A 30 18.68 3.78 10.21
N PHE A 31 18.48 2.69 10.97
CA PHE A 31 18.26 2.75 12.42
C PHE A 31 19.43 3.39 13.17
N VAL A 32 20.66 3.01 12.84
CA VAL A 32 21.86 3.62 13.42
C VAL A 32 21.88 5.11 13.06
N ALA A 33 21.79 5.48 11.79
CA ALA A 33 21.81 6.88 11.37
C ALA A 33 20.71 7.73 12.04
N ALA A 34 19.50 7.18 12.22
CA ALA A 34 18.41 7.83 12.94
C ALA A 34 18.69 8.06 14.43
N SER A 35 19.63 7.30 15.01
CA SER A 35 20.03 7.39 16.43
C SER A 35 21.22 8.30 16.71
N LEU A 36 21.89 8.78 15.66
CA LEU A 36 23.08 9.63 15.74
C LEU A 36 22.72 11.13 15.75
N ASP A 37 23.68 11.95 16.17
CA ASP A 37 23.63 13.41 15.98
C ASP A 37 24.12 13.82 14.57
N ASP A 38 23.89 15.07 14.18
CA ASP A 38 24.30 15.59 12.85
C ASP A 38 25.80 15.38 12.60
N SER A 39 26.65 15.62 13.61
CA SER A 39 28.10 15.53 13.44
C SER A 39 28.57 14.10 13.20
N GLN A 40 27.98 13.13 13.89
CA GLN A 40 28.30 11.70 13.84
C GLN A 40 27.85 11.07 12.51
N VAL A 41 26.70 11.49 11.96
CA VAL A 41 26.22 10.97 10.66
C VAL A 41 27.14 11.38 9.51
N PHE A 42 27.79 12.55 9.60
CA PHE A 42 28.74 13.02 8.59
C PHE A 42 30.18 12.55 8.80
N GLN A 43 30.48 11.73 9.83
CA GLN A 43 31.81 11.16 10.00
C GLN A 43 32.14 10.14 8.90
N VAL A 44 33.41 10.07 8.51
CA VAL A 44 33.90 9.13 7.49
C VAL A 44 34.99 8.24 8.11
N PRO A 45 34.74 6.93 8.31
CA PRO A 45 33.47 6.22 8.07
C PRO A 45 32.42 6.51 9.16
N MET A 46 31.14 6.44 8.79
CA MET A 46 30.04 6.59 9.75
C MET A 46 30.06 5.41 10.73
N THR A 47 29.85 5.69 12.03
CA THR A 47 29.73 4.63 13.03
C THR A 47 28.56 3.71 12.73
N LEU A 48 28.73 2.41 12.99
CA LEU A 48 27.67 1.39 12.90
C LEU A 48 27.06 1.06 14.26
N ILE A 49 27.41 1.83 15.29
CA ILE A 49 26.91 1.67 16.65
C ILE A 49 25.78 2.68 16.87
N PRO A 50 24.60 2.25 17.33
CA PRO A 50 23.50 3.17 17.65
C PRO A 50 23.91 4.24 18.67
N GLY A 51 23.54 5.48 18.39
CA GLY A 51 23.71 6.62 19.28
C GLY A 51 22.56 6.79 20.28
N PRO A 52 22.71 7.70 21.26
CA PRO A 52 21.69 7.94 22.29
C PRO A 52 20.55 8.86 21.84
N HIS A 53 20.62 9.44 20.64
CA HIS A 53 19.75 10.55 20.19
C HIS A 53 18.48 10.09 19.45
N LEU A 54 18.24 8.77 19.35
CA LEU A 54 17.11 8.22 18.57
C LEU A 54 15.75 8.84 18.96
N TRP A 55 15.43 8.85 20.26
CA TRP A 55 14.14 9.35 20.71
C TRP A 55 13.99 10.86 20.48
N GLN A 56 15.09 11.60 20.61
CA GLN A 56 15.11 13.04 20.39
C GLN A 56 14.90 13.35 18.91
N ASN A 57 15.56 12.61 18.01
CA ASN A 57 15.36 12.76 16.57
C ASN A 57 13.93 12.39 16.15
N ILE A 58 13.36 11.31 16.69
CA ILE A 58 11.96 10.92 16.45
C ILE A 58 11.00 12.00 16.97
N SER A 59 11.18 12.49 18.20
CA SER A 59 10.33 13.52 18.77
C SER A 59 10.43 14.83 18.00
N HIS A 60 11.64 15.19 17.55
CA HIS A 60 11.87 16.39 16.77
C HIS A 60 11.13 16.31 15.43
N ILE A 61 11.35 15.27 14.62
CA ILE A 61 10.68 15.12 13.33
C ILE A 61 9.16 15.01 13.47
N TRP A 62 8.69 14.31 14.51
CA TRP A 62 7.26 14.14 14.77
C TRP A 62 6.51 15.46 14.90
N HIS A 63 7.10 16.43 15.60
CA HIS A 63 6.49 17.74 15.87
C HIS A 63 6.93 18.84 14.90
N ALA A 64 8.21 18.93 14.58
CA ALA A 64 8.78 20.00 13.76
C ALA A 64 8.62 19.76 12.25
N GLY A 65 8.41 18.51 11.83
CA GLY A 65 8.29 18.18 10.42
C GLY A 65 9.60 18.28 9.65
N VAL A 66 9.46 18.37 8.33
CA VAL A 66 10.52 18.32 7.31
C VAL A 66 11.27 19.65 7.12
N GLY A 67 10.86 20.72 7.81
CA GLY A 67 11.46 22.05 7.74
C GLY A 67 10.54 23.15 8.33
N ASN A 68 11.04 24.39 8.36
CA ASN A 68 10.42 25.50 9.10
C ASN A 68 8.96 25.87 8.71
N ASN A 69 8.51 25.49 7.50
CA ASN A 69 7.14 25.75 7.00
C ASN A 69 6.42 24.45 6.59
N SER A 70 6.82 23.31 7.13
CA SER A 70 6.21 22.01 6.82
C SER A 70 5.24 21.58 7.91
N ALA A 71 4.27 20.74 7.56
CA ALA A 71 3.44 20.10 8.57
C ALA A 71 4.26 19.17 9.47
N PRO A 72 3.85 18.99 10.74
CA PRO A 72 4.41 17.97 11.61
C PRO A 72 4.40 16.60 10.92
N PHE A 73 5.49 15.84 11.04
CA PHE A 73 5.59 14.56 10.34
C PHE A 73 4.53 13.55 10.82
N GLY A 74 4.10 13.64 12.08
CA GLY A 74 2.97 12.86 12.60
C GLY A 74 1.67 13.10 11.83
N LEU A 75 1.41 14.33 11.40
CA LEU A 75 0.25 14.66 10.54
C LEU A 75 0.43 14.05 9.14
N MET A 76 1.64 14.11 8.57
CA MET A 76 1.91 13.52 7.26
C MET A 76 1.74 11.99 7.27
N LEU A 77 2.14 11.32 8.36
CA LEU A 77 1.89 9.89 8.57
C LEU A 77 0.39 9.60 8.66
N PHE A 78 -0.36 10.43 9.38
CA PHE A 78 -1.81 10.30 9.47
C PHE A 78 -2.48 10.49 8.10
N ASN A 79 -2.11 11.52 7.36
CA ASN A 79 -2.60 11.76 5.99
C ASN A 79 -2.33 10.57 5.08
N SER A 80 -1.12 10.01 5.15
CA SER A 80 -0.72 8.84 4.36
C SER A 80 -1.54 7.60 4.74
N PHE A 81 -1.80 7.41 6.03
CA PHE A 81 -2.61 6.31 6.53
C PHE A 81 -4.06 6.43 6.06
N VAL A 82 -4.69 7.60 6.24
CA VAL A 82 -6.05 7.87 5.78
C VAL A 82 -6.14 7.69 4.27
N MET A 83 -5.18 8.24 3.52
CA MET A 83 -5.12 8.13 2.07
C MET A 83 -5.01 6.66 1.62
N ALA A 84 -4.04 5.91 2.17
CA ALA A 84 -3.83 4.50 1.83
C ALA A 84 -5.04 3.64 2.17
N LEU A 85 -5.64 3.84 3.34
CA LEU A 85 -6.81 3.09 3.79
C LEU A 85 -8.04 3.40 2.94
N ALA A 86 -8.32 4.68 2.66
CA ALA A 86 -9.45 5.09 1.84
C ALA A 86 -9.32 4.57 0.40
N ILE A 87 -8.13 4.69 -0.21
CA ILE A 87 -7.84 4.12 -1.54
C ILE A 87 -8.08 2.60 -1.51
N THR A 88 -7.59 1.90 -0.50
CA THR A 88 -7.71 0.44 -0.38
C THR A 88 -9.16 0.00 -0.26
N ILE A 89 -9.91 0.57 0.69
CA ILE A 89 -11.32 0.22 0.92
C ILE A 89 -12.16 0.57 -0.30
N GLY A 90 -12.00 1.78 -0.84
CA GLY A 90 -12.72 2.22 -2.03
C GLY A 90 -12.41 1.33 -3.23
N LYS A 91 -11.14 1.00 -3.45
CA LYS A 91 -10.70 0.14 -4.54
C LYS A 91 -11.25 -1.27 -4.46
N ILE A 92 -11.14 -1.90 -3.29
CA ILE A 92 -11.70 -3.23 -3.08
C ILE A 92 -13.22 -3.20 -3.29
N THR A 93 -13.91 -2.23 -2.69
CA THR A 93 -15.38 -2.14 -2.77
C THR A 93 -15.85 -1.98 -4.21
N VAL A 94 -15.31 -1.00 -4.94
CA VAL A 94 -15.68 -0.73 -6.34
C VAL A 94 -15.36 -1.94 -7.22
N SER A 95 -14.18 -2.53 -7.08
CA SER A 95 -13.77 -3.66 -7.90
C SER A 95 -14.55 -4.93 -7.61
N MET A 96 -14.86 -5.20 -6.34
CA MET A 96 -15.63 -6.37 -5.94
C MET A 96 -17.07 -6.28 -6.41
N LEU A 97 -17.73 -5.13 -6.27
CA LEU A 97 -19.08 -4.91 -6.78
C LEU A 97 -19.13 -4.97 -8.32
N SER A 98 -18.12 -4.40 -9.00
CA SER A 98 -18.02 -4.46 -10.45
C SER A 98 -17.85 -5.89 -10.95
N ALA A 99 -16.95 -6.66 -10.34
CA ALA A 99 -16.76 -8.08 -10.64
C ALA A 99 -18.03 -8.89 -10.36
N TYR A 100 -18.69 -8.63 -9.22
CA TYR A 100 -19.91 -9.31 -8.80
C TYR A 100 -21.03 -9.11 -9.83
N ALA A 101 -21.22 -7.86 -10.29
CA ALA A 101 -22.17 -7.54 -11.35
C ALA A 101 -21.84 -8.28 -12.66
N ILE A 102 -20.57 -8.26 -13.09
CA ILE A 102 -20.14 -8.87 -14.36
C ILE A 102 -20.26 -10.40 -14.35
N VAL A 103 -20.08 -11.06 -13.21
CA VAL A 103 -20.15 -12.53 -13.13
C VAL A 103 -21.59 -13.01 -12.96
N TYR A 104 -22.30 -12.52 -11.94
CA TYR A 104 -23.55 -13.12 -11.50
C TYR A 104 -24.82 -12.51 -12.13
N PHE A 105 -24.73 -11.35 -12.78
CA PHE A 105 -25.87 -10.71 -13.44
C PHE A 105 -25.79 -10.86 -14.96
N ARG A 106 -26.95 -11.03 -15.58
CA ARG A 106 -27.13 -11.03 -17.03
C ARG A 106 -27.76 -9.70 -17.44
N PHE A 107 -27.01 -8.88 -18.16
CA PHE A 107 -27.46 -7.59 -18.67
C PHE A 107 -26.84 -7.34 -20.06
N PRO A 108 -27.50 -6.55 -20.93
CA PRO A 108 -26.98 -6.26 -22.27
C PRO A 108 -25.60 -5.57 -22.17
N LEU A 109 -24.71 -5.87 -23.12
CA LEU A 109 -23.36 -5.28 -23.22
C LEU A 109 -22.39 -5.60 -22.06
N ARG A 110 -22.70 -6.57 -21.20
CA ARG A 110 -21.83 -6.99 -20.08
C ARG A 110 -20.37 -7.22 -20.46
N ASN A 111 -20.12 -7.89 -21.59
CA ASN A 111 -18.76 -8.13 -22.06
C ASN A 111 -18.09 -6.83 -22.54
N LEU A 112 -18.83 -5.91 -23.17
CA LEU A 112 -18.32 -4.61 -23.57
C LEU A 112 -17.88 -3.79 -22.35
N PHE A 113 -18.70 -3.70 -21.30
CA PHE A 113 -18.32 -2.99 -20.07
C PHE A 113 -17.08 -3.58 -19.39
N PHE A 114 -16.97 -4.92 -19.36
CA PHE A 114 -15.76 -5.57 -18.86
C PHE A 114 -14.52 -5.18 -19.67
N TRP A 115 -14.62 -5.21 -21.01
CA TRP A 115 -13.51 -4.80 -21.87
C TRP A 115 -13.19 -3.31 -21.75
N LEU A 116 -14.17 -2.43 -21.59
CA LEU A 116 -13.94 -1.00 -21.33
C LEU A 116 -13.14 -0.78 -20.05
N ILE A 117 -13.47 -1.50 -18.97
CA ILE A 117 -12.68 -1.48 -17.72
C ILE A 117 -11.26 -1.98 -18.02
N PHE A 118 -11.12 -3.12 -18.69
CA PHE A 118 -9.82 -3.73 -18.95
C PHE A 118 -8.92 -2.85 -19.83
N LEU A 119 -9.47 -2.17 -20.84
CA LEU A 119 -8.75 -1.23 -21.71
C LEU A 119 -8.10 -0.08 -20.94
N THR A 120 -8.61 0.30 -19.76
CA THR A 120 -7.97 1.33 -18.94
C THR A 120 -6.58 0.94 -18.42
N LEU A 121 -6.24 -0.36 -18.41
CA LEU A 121 -4.89 -0.84 -18.09
C LEU A 121 -3.87 -0.54 -19.18
N MET A 122 -4.31 -0.31 -20.42
CA MET A 122 -3.41 -0.06 -21.56
C MET A 122 -2.90 1.38 -21.58
N LEU A 123 -3.51 2.28 -20.81
CA LEU A 123 -3.10 3.68 -20.77
C LEU A 123 -2.04 3.89 -19.69
N PRO A 124 -0.83 4.36 -20.06
CA PRO A 124 0.22 4.65 -19.10
C PRO A 124 -0.20 5.77 -18.15
N VAL A 125 0.30 5.71 -16.91
CA VAL A 125 -0.06 6.67 -15.84
C VAL A 125 0.33 8.10 -16.25
N GLU A 126 1.47 8.25 -16.92
CA GLU A 126 2.07 9.50 -17.36
C GLU A 126 1.16 10.27 -18.33
N VAL A 127 0.42 9.56 -19.19
CA VAL A 127 -0.49 10.19 -20.17
C VAL A 127 -1.80 10.62 -19.52
N ARG A 128 -2.24 9.92 -18.47
CA ARG A 128 -3.53 10.21 -17.80
C ARG A 128 -3.41 11.18 -16.63
N ILE A 129 -2.20 11.43 -16.11
CA ILE A 129 -2.04 12.20 -14.88
C ILE A 129 -2.50 13.66 -15.03
N PHE A 130 -2.12 14.35 -16.10
CA PHE A 130 -2.51 15.74 -16.34
C PHE A 130 -4.02 15.93 -16.50
N PRO A 131 -4.72 15.13 -17.35
CA PRO A 131 -6.18 15.18 -17.40
C PRO A 131 -6.84 14.92 -16.05
N THR A 132 -6.31 13.98 -15.26
CA THR A 132 -6.87 13.65 -13.95
C THR A 132 -6.72 14.81 -12.96
N ILE A 133 -5.57 15.49 -12.95
CA ILE A 133 -5.35 16.71 -12.15
C ILE A 133 -6.34 17.79 -12.58
N GLN A 134 -6.51 18.01 -13.88
CA GLN A 134 -7.43 19.02 -14.39
C GLN A 134 -8.88 18.75 -13.96
N VAL A 135 -9.33 17.49 -13.97
CA VAL A 135 -10.66 17.12 -13.46
C VAL A 135 -10.78 17.43 -11.97
N ILE A 136 -9.78 17.07 -11.16
CA ILE A 136 -9.79 17.32 -9.71
C ILE A 136 -9.78 18.83 -9.40
N ALA A 137 -9.01 19.61 -10.15
CA ALA A 137 -9.00 21.06 -10.06
C ALA A 137 -10.36 21.68 -10.42
N ASN A 138 -10.95 21.26 -11.54
CA ASN A 138 -12.27 21.74 -11.98
C ASN A 138 -13.40 21.38 -11.00
N LEU A 139 -13.26 20.28 -10.27
CA LEU A 139 -14.19 19.85 -9.22
C LEU A 139 -13.90 20.52 -7.86
N ASN A 140 -12.91 21.43 -7.77
CA ASN A 140 -12.47 22.06 -6.53
C ASN A 140 -12.08 21.06 -5.44
N MET A 141 -11.42 19.97 -5.83
CA MET A 141 -11.00 18.88 -4.95
C MET A 141 -9.49 18.90 -4.64
N LEU A 142 -8.76 19.94 -5.07
CA LEU A 142 -7.38 20.16 -4.66
C LEU A 142 -7.28 20.34 -3.14
N ASP A 143 -6.11 20.04 -2.56
CA ASP A 143 -5.87 20.20 -1.12
C ASP A 143 -6.91 19.47 -0.23
N SER A 144 -7.42 18.32 -0.69
CA SER A 144 -8.46 17.57 0.02
C SER A 144 -8.20 16.07 0.03
N TYR A 145 -8.69 15.39 1.07
CA TYR A 145 -8.68 13.92 1.14
C TYR A 145 -9.42 13.27 -0.03
N THR A 146 -10.53 13.87 -0.47
CA THR A 146 -11.30 13.36 -1.60
C THR A 146 -10.47 13.43 -2.88
N GLY A 147 -9.72 14.52 -3.10
CA GLY A 147 -8.77 14.63 -4.21
C GLY A 147 -7.63 13.60 -4.12
N LEU A 148 -7.08 13.38 -2.93
CA LEU A 148 -6.01 12.40 -2.70
C LEU A 148 -6.44 10.95 -2.97
N THR A 149 -7.71 10.64 -2.73
CA THR A 149 -8.18 9.25 -2.68
C THR A 149 -9.04 8.82 -3.86
N LEU A 150 -10.03 9.64 -4.24
CA LEU A 150 -11.11 9.24 -5.15
C LEU A 150 -10.62 8.78 -6.54
N PRO A 151 -9.70 9.50 -7.22
CA PRO A 151 -9.24 9.10 -8.55
C PRO A 151 -8.49 7.76 -8.57
N LEU A 152 -7.95 7.35 -7.41
CA LEU A 152 -7.15 6.14 -7.27
C LEU A 152 -7.98 4.93 -6.81
N MET A 153 -9.28 5.10 -6.53
CA MET A 153 -10.16 4.00 -6.11
C MET A 153 -10.52 3.08 -7.29
N ALA A 154 -10.69 3.58 -8.50
CA ALA A 154 -10.97 2.71 -9.64
C ALA A 154 -9.75 1.84 -9.99
N SER A 155 -9.94 0.52 -10.09
CA SER A 155 -8.86 -0.40 -10.49
C SER A 155 -9.35 -1.53 -11.37
N ALA A 156 -8.94 -1.49 -12.64
CA ALA A 156 -9.21 -2.57 -13.57
C ALA A 156 -8.50 -3.88 -13.18
N THR A 157 -7.28 -3.81 -12.63
CA THR A 157 -6.56 -4.99 -12.13
C THR A 157 -7.30 -5.67 -10.99
N ALA A 158 -7.74 -4.93 -9.98
CA ALA A 158 -8.50 -5.52 -8.87
C ALA A 158 -9.85 -6.07 -9.33
N THR A 159 -10.56 -5.36 -10.23
CA THR A 159 -11.82 -5.87 -10.82
C THR A 159 -11.59 -7.16 -11.59
N PHE A 160 -10.50 -7.24 -12.37
CA PHE A 160 -10.12 -8.43 -13.10
C PHE A 160 -9.83 -9.60 -12.15
N LEU A 161 -9.04 -9.39 -11.11
CA LEU A 161 -8.68 -10.44 -10.15
C LEU A 161 -9.90 -10.97 -9.39
N PHE A 162 -10.78 -10.09 -8.90
CA PHE A 162 -12.05 -10.53 -8.29
C PHE A 162 -12.94 -11.27 -9.27
N ARG A 163 -13.00 -10.83 -10.53
CA ARG A 163 -13.77 -11.53 -11.57
C ARG A 163 -13.22 -12.93 -11.81
N GLN A 164 -11.91 -13.09 -11.92
CA GLN A 164 -11.30 -14.41 -12.09
C GLN A 164 -11.65 -15.32 -10.93
N PHE A 165 -11.51 -14.85 -9.69
CA PHE A 165 -11.90 -15.62 -8.52
C PHE A 165 -13.40 -15.97 -8.51
N PHE A 166 -14.29 -15.01 -8.79
CA PHE A 166 -15.73 -15.26 -8.78
C PHE A 166 -16.16 -16.29 -9.83
N MET A 167 -15.49 -16.35 -10.98
CA MET A 167 -15.75 -17.38 -12.00
C MET A 167 -15.27 -18.78 -11.58
N THR A 168 -14.45 -18.91 -10.54
CA THR A 168 -14.08 -20.22 -9.97
C THR A 168 -15.09 -20.73 -8.95
N LEU A 169 -16.00 -19.89 -8.48
CA LEU A 169 -17.03 -20.30 -7.53
C LEU A 169 -18.08 -21.16 -8.26
N PRO A 170 -18.44 -22.35 -7.73
CA PRO A 170 -19.40 -23.23 -8.37
C PRO A 170 -20.80 -22.59 -8.49
N ASP A 171 -21.43 -22.74 -9.67
CA ASP A 171 -22.75 -22.16 -9.96
C ASP A 171 -23.85 -22.70 -9.03
N GLU A 172 -23.66 -23.92 -8.48
CA GLU A 172 -24.58 -24.56 -7.54
C GLU A 172 -24.81 -23.73 -6.27
N LEU A 173 -23.82 -22.93 -5.85
CA LEU A 173 -23.96 -22.03 -4.70
C LEU A 173 -25.00 -20.93 -4.97
N LEU A 174 -25.03 -20.40 -6.19
CA LEU A 174 -26.01 -19.40 -6.62
C LEU A 174 -27.40 -20.03 -6.75
N GLU A 175 -27.49 -21.24 -7.30
CA GLU A 175 -28.75 -21.97 -7.45
C GLU A 175 -29.36 -22.31 -6.09
N ALA A 176 -28.56 -22.84 -5.16
CA ALA A 176 -28.98 -23.14 -3.79
C ALA A 176 -29.48 -21.88 -3.06
N ALA A 177 -28.73 -20.78 -3.14
CA ALA A 177 -29.14 -19.51 -2.53
C ALA A 177 -30.47 -18.99 -3.08
N ARG A 178 -30.75 -19.19 -4.39
CA ARG A 178 -32.03 -18.83 -4.99
C ARG A 178 -33.18 -19.72 -4.51
N ILE A 179 -32.95 -21.02 -4.34
CA ILE A 179 -33.94 -21.95 -3.78
C ILE A 179 -34.30 -21.54 -2.34
N ASP A 180 -33.31 -21.09 -1.56
CA ASP A 180 -33.49 -20.55 -0.20
C ASP A 180 -34.10 -19.13 -0.17
N GLY A 181 -34.46 -18.57 -1.32
CA GLY A 181 -35.07 -17.24 -1.44
C GLY A 181 -34.12 -16.09 -1.12
N ALA A 182 -32.80 -16.31 -1.14
CA ALA A 182 -31.82 -15.26 -0.89
C ALA A 182 -31.78 -14.27 -2.08
N GLY A 183 -32.00 -12.98 -1.78
CA GLY A 183 -31.79 -11.91 -2.76
C GLY A 183 -30.32 -11.74 -3.13
N ALA A 184 -30.05 -11.04 -4.24
CA ALA A 184 -28.68 -10.93 -4.77
C ALA A 184 -27.69 -10.31 -3.78
N MET A 185 -28.07 -9.29 -3.00
CA MET A 185 -27.15 -8.72 -2.02
C MET A 185 -26.92 -9.65 -0.83
N ARG A 186 -27.90 -10.49 -0.49
CA ARG A 186 -27.75 -11.51 0.54
C ARG A 186 -26.76 -12.59 0.08
N PHE A 187 -26.87 -13.06 -1.17
CA PHE A 187 -25.87 -13.96 -1.76
C PHE A 187 -24.44 -13.36 -1.72
N PHE A 188 -24.31 -12.06 -2.00
CA PHE A 188 -23.02 -11.37 -1.91
C PHE A 188 -22.43 -11.41 -0.49
N TRP A 189 -23.20 -10.98 0.52
CA TRP A 189 -22.70 -10.88 1.89
C TRP A 189 -22.52 -12.25 2.57
N ASP A 190 -23.42 -13.20 2.32
CA ASP A 190 -23.45 -14.47 3.03
C ASP A 190 -22.56 -15.53 2.39
N ILE A 191 -22.31 -15.45 1.08
CA ILE A 191 -21.56 -16.48 0.32
C ILE A 191 -20.32 -15.91 -0.35
N VAL A 192 -20.48 -14.95 -1.26
CA VAL A 192 -19.36 -14.48 -2.10
C VAL A 192 -18.27 -13.80 -1.27
N LEU A 193 -18.63 -12.85 -0.40
CA LEU A 193 -17.66 -12.12 0.41
C LEU A 193 -16.90 -13.02 1.40
N PRO A 194 -17.54 -13.94 2.15
CA PRO A 194 -16.84 -14.86 3.03
C PRO A 194 -15.88 -15.81 2.30
N LEU A 195 -16.25 -16.31 1.13
CA LEU A 195 -15.36 -17.15 0.31
C LEU A 195 -14.19 -16.34 -0.27
N SER A 196 -14.36 -15.03 -0.44
CA SER A 196 -13.33 -14.12 -0.97
C SER A 196 -12.30 -13.67 0.07
N LYS A 197 -12.41 -14.08 1.33
CA LYS A 197 -11.59 -13.55 2.45
C LYS A 197 -10.08 -13.59 2.21
N THR A 198 -9.57 -14.68 1.65
CA THR A 198 -8.14 -14.85 1.35
C THR A 198 -7.67 -13.90 0.25
N ASN A 199 -8.41 -13.83 -0.86
CA ASN A 199 -8.16 -12.89 -1.96
C ASN A 199 -8.29 -11.43 -1.52
N LEU A 200 -9.28 -11.13 -0.68
CA LEU A 200 -9.48 -9.80 -0.11
C LEU A 200 -8.28 -9.40 0.75
N ALA A 201 -7.78 -10.28 1.61
CA ALA A 201 -6.61 -10.00 2.44
C ALA A 201 -5.36 -9.73 1.59
N ALA A 202 -5.12 -10.54 0.56
CA ALA A 202 -4.00 -10.33 -0.36
C ALA A 202 -4.11 -8.99 -1.11
N LEU A 203 -5.28 -8.69 -1.68
CA LEU A 203 -5.52 -7.42 -2.36
C LEU A 203 -5.46 -6.23 -1.42
N PHE A 204 -5.92 -6.36 -0.17
CA PHE A 204 -5.83 -5.32 0.84
C PHE A 204 -4.38 -4.92 1.09
N VAL A 205 -3.49 -5.89 1.32
CA VAL A 205 -2.07 -5.61 1.55
C VAL A 205 -1.45 -4.92 0.33
N ILE A 206 -1.67 -5.46 -0.88
CA ILE A 206 -1.11 -4.90 -2.12
C ILE A 206 -1.60 -3.48 -2.35
N THR A 207 -2.91 -3.24 -2.20
CA THR A 207 -3.51 -1.93 -2.48
C THR A 207 -3.23 -0.91 -1.38
N PHE A 208 -3.08 -1.35 -0.13
CA PHE A 208 -2.62 -0.51 0.97
C PHE A 208 -1.18 -0.05 0.74
N ILE A 209 -0.27 -0.96 0.43
CA ILE A 209 1.13 -0.61 0.12
C ILE A 209 1.18 0.32 -1.10
N TYR A 210 0.36 0.06 -2.14
CA TYR A 210 0.24 0.94 -3.30
C TYR A 210 -0.20 2.36 -2.90
N GLY A 211 -1.25 2.48 -2.08
CA GLY A 211 -1.76 3.76 -1.61
C GLY A 211 -0.76 4.48 -0.71
N TRP A 212 -0.10 3.75 0.19
CA TRP A 212 0.91 4.27 1.10
C TRP A 212 2.14 4.83 0.37
N ASN A 213 2.60 4.13 -0.67
CA ASN A 213 3.77 4.51 -1.46
C ASN A 213 3.46 5.56 -2.55
N GLN A 214 2.26 6.16 -2.57
CA GLN A 214 1.97 7.23 -3.51
C GLN A 214 2.83 8.46 -3.19
N TYR A 215 3.70 8.79 -4.15
CA TYR A 215 4.60 9.92 -4.08
C TYR A 215 4.18 11.04 -5.05
N LEU A 216 4.04 10.69 -6.33
CA LEU A 216 3.82 11.65 -7.41
C LEU A 216 2.45 12.33 -7.31
N TRP A 217 1.40 11.55 -7.01
CA TRP A 217 0.03 12.07 -6.98
C TRP A 217 -0.19 13.16 -5.91
N PRO A 218 0.15 12.94 -4.62
CA PRO A 218 -0.02 13.97 -3.59
C PRO A 218 0.67 15.29 -3.95
N ILE A 219 1.92 15.25 -4.43
CA ILE A 219 2.69 16.46 -4.78
C ILE A 219 2.02 17.28 -5.88
N LEU A 220 1.27 16.64 -6.78
CA LEU A 220 0.63 17.32 -7.90
C LEU A 220 -0.73 17.94 -7.54
N ILE A 221 -1.36 17.52 -6.46
CA ILE A 221 -2.71 17.96 -6.10
C ILE A 221 -2.83 18.64 -4.74
N THR A 222 -1.75 18.64 -3.94
CA THR A 222 -1.69 19.35 -2.66
C THR A 222 -0.61 20.43 -2.71
N SER A 223 -1.00 21.66 -2.41
CA SER A 223 -0.13 22.80 -2.14
C SER A 223 -0.13 23.18 -0.65
N ASP A 224 -1.19 22.85 0.10
CA ASP A 224 -1.24 23.06 1.54
C ASP A 224 -0.32 22.06 2.26
N ALA A 225 0.59 22.60 3.09
CA ALA A 225 1.49 21.82 3.91
C ALA A 225 0.73 20.82 4.81
N SER A 226 -0.46 21.19 5.28
CA SER A 226 -1.30 20.36 6.16
C SER A 226 -1.78 19.06 5.48
N MET A 227 -1.81 19.02 4.14
CA MET A 227 -2.26 17.90 3.33
C MET A 227 -1.12 17.03 2.79
N GLY A 228 0.14 17.36 3.12
CA GLY A 228 1.31 16.59 2.70
C GLY A 228 1.30 15.15 3.24
N THR A 229 1.93 14.23 2.49
CA THR A 229 2.06 12.81 2.84
C THR A 229 3.49 12.46 3.24
N ALA A 230 3.68 11.43 4.05
CA ALA A 230 4.97 11.05 4.64
C ALA A 230 6.03 10.73 3.57
N VAL A 231 5.66 9.98 2.53
CA VAL A 231 6.57 9.62 1.43
C VAL A 231 6.99 10.85 0.63
N ALA A 232 6.05 11.77 0.33
CA ALA A 232 6.37 13.05 -0.29
C ALA A 232 7.24 13.93 0.63
N GLY A 233 6.93 13.95 1.92
CA GLY A 233 7.65 14.68 2.96
C GLY A 233 9.12 14.26 3.03
N ILE A 234 9.42 12.95 3.11
CA ILE A 234 10.79 12.45 3.14
C ILE A 234 11.60 12.98 1.95
N ARG A 235 11.02 13.01 0.75
CA ARG A 235 11.72 13.52 -0.43
C ARG A 235 12.04 15.00 -0.31
N SER A 236 11.16 15.81 0.27
CA SER A 236 11.43 17.24 0.51
C SER A 236 12.51 17.50 1.57
N MET A 237 12.84 16.51 2.42
CA MET A 237 13.94 16.62 3.39
C MET A 237 15.33 16.55 2.73
N ILE A 238 15.41 15.97 1.52
CA ILE A 238 16.68 15.79 0.82
C ILE A 238 16.97 17.05 0.00
N SER A 239 17.95 17.82 0.48
CA SER A 239 18.35 19.08 -0.14
C SER A 239 18.85 18.85 -1.57
N THR A 240 18.29 19.61 -2.52
CA THR A 240 18.75 19.64 -3.92
C THR A 240 19.55 20.92 -4.22
N SER A 241 19.57 21.89 -3.30
CA SER A 241 20.15 23.23 -3.46
C SER A 241 21.49 23.43 -2.76
N GLY A 242 22.13 22.34 -2.31
CA GLY A 242 23.46 22.38 -1.67
C GLY A 242 23.46 22.68 -0.17
N ALA A 243 22.30 22.95 0.45
CA ALA A 243 22.19 22.99 1.91
C ALA A 243 22.47 21.60 2.52
N PRO A 244 23.09 21.51 3.72
CA PRO A 244 23.32 20.24 4.38
C PRO A 244 22.00 19.51 4.65
N THR A 245 21.92 18.23 4.28
CA THR A 245 20.76 17.38 4.59
C THR A 245 20.91 16.77 5.98
N GLN A 246 19.91 16.93 6.84
CA GLN A 246 19.90 16.31 8.17
C GLN A 246 19.56 14.82 8.08
N TRP A 247 20.55 14.00 7.75
CA TRP A 247 20.37 12.57 7.46
C TRP A 247 19.84 11.76 8.65
N ASN A 248 20.20 12.12 9.89
CA ASN A 248 19.58 11.57 11.11
C ASN A 248 18.05 11.75 11.12
N GLN A 249 17.56 12.95 10.79
CA GLN A 249 16.13 13.24 10.73
C GLN A 249 15.47 12.50 9.56
N VAL A 250 16.10 12.48 8.39
CA VAL A 250 15.61 11.74 7.20
C VAL A 250 15.44 10.26 7.55
N MET A 251 16.43 9.65 8.18
CA MET A 251 16.39 8.23 8.54
C MET A 251 15.36 7.95 9.63
N ALA A 252 15.18 8.85 10.61
CA ALA A 252 14.11 8.75 11.60
C ALA A 252 12.72 8.80 10.92
N ALA A 253 12.48 9.73 9.99
CA ALA A 253 11.26 9.81 9.20
C ALA A 253 11.02 8.53 8.37
N MET A 254 12.07 7.99 7.75
CA MET A 254 12.00 6.74 6.99
C MET A 254 11.58 5.54 7.85
N ILE A 255 12.15 5.41 9.05
CA ILE A 255 11.78 4.33 10.00
C ILE A 255 10.32 4.46 10.41
N LEU A 256 9.88 5.67 10.79
CA LEU A 256 8.48 5.92 11.14
C LEU A 256 7.53 5.58 9.98
N THR A 257 7.92 5.90 8.75
CA THR A 257 7.13 5.61 7.54
C THR A 257 7.04 4.12 7.22
N LEU A 258 8.02 3.33 7.65
CA LEU A 258 8.03 1.88 7.45
C LEU A 258 7.04 1.16 8.40
N ILE A 259 6.74 1.73 9.57
CA ILE A 259 5.94 1.07 10.62
C ILE A 259 4.55 0.64 10.09
N PRO A 260 3.74 1.51 9.46
CA PRO A 260 2.37 1.14 9.11
C PRO A 260 2.26 0.04 8.04
N PRO A 261 3.02 0.06 6.92
CA PRO A 261 3.04 -1.05 5.97
C PRO A 261 3.49 -2.37 6.59
N VAL A 262 4.54 -2.35 7.42
CA VAL A 262 5.04 -3.56 8.09
C VAL A 262 3.97 -4.11 9.05
N ALA A 263 3.32 -3.24 9.83
CA ALA A 263 2.23 -3.65 10.71
C ALA A 263 1.08 -4.31 9.93
N VAL A 264 0.66 -3.73 8.79
CA VAL A 264 -0.37 -4.31 7.93
C VAL A 264 0.04 -5.68 7.40
N VAL A 265 1.27 -5.83 6.91
CA VAL A 265 1.77 -7.13 6.42
C VAL A 265 1.81 -8.17 7.55
N LEU A 266 2.32 -7.83 8.73
CA LEU A 266 2.43 -8.75 9.86
C LEU A 266 1.06 -9.19 10.39
N LEU A 267 0.06 -8.31 10.39
CA LEU A 267 -1.31 -8.64 10.79
C LEU A 267 -2.00 -9.52 9.75
N MET A 268 -1.75 -9.29 8.45
CA MET A 268 -2.43 -9.98 7.35
C MET A 268 -1.71 -11.25 6.87
N GLN A 269 -0.45 -11.50 7.28
CA GLN A 269 0.36 -12.62 6.80
C GLN A 269 -0.33 -13.99 6.96
N ARG A 270 -1.09 -14.22 8.03
CA ARG A 270 -1.77 -15.50 8.27
C ARG A 270 -2.82 -15.80 7.19
N TRP A 271 -3.49 -14.78 6.68
CA TRP A 271 -4.51 -14.90 5.64
C TRP A 271 -3.88 -15.02 4.26
N PHE A 272 -2.79 -14.29 4.04
CA PHE A 272 -1.97 -14.38 2.84
C PHE A 272 -1.35 -15.77 2.66
N VAL A 273 -0.72 -16.32 3.71
CA VAL A 273 -0.11 -17.66 3.68
C VAL A 273 -1.16 -18.74 3.48
N ARG A 274 -2.33 -18.66 4.12
CA ARG A 274 -3.43 -19.61 3.86
C ARG A 274 -3.88 -19.59 2.41
N GLY A 275 -4.02 -18.41 1.80
CA GLY A 275 -4.38 -18.29 0.39
C GLY A 275 -3.38 -18.93 -0.58
N LEU A 276 -2.08 -18.89 -0.25
CA LEU A 276 -1.03 -19.52 -1.05
C LEU A 276 -0.94 -21.04 -0.85
N VAL A 277 -1.14 -21.52 0.38
CA VAL A 277 -0.98 -22.94 0.73
C VAL A 277 -2.24 -23.76 0.41
N ASP A 278 -3.43 -23.17 0.57
CA ASP A 278 -4.70 -23.86 0.28
C ASP A 278 -5.03 -23.89 -1.23
N SER A 279 -4.30 -23.15 -2.07
CA SER A 279 -4.40 -23.22 -3.54
C SER A 279 -3.86 -24.54 -4.13
N GLU A 280 -3.15 -25.35 -3.33
CA GLU A 280 -2.53 -26.61 -3.77
C GLU A 280 -3.31 -27.87 -3.36
N LYS A 281 -4.56 -27.74 -2.89
CA LYS A 281 -5.45 -28.87 -2.57
C LYS A 281 -6.71 -28.85 -3.43
#